data_AF-A0A426YUF2-F1
#
_entry.id   AF-A0A426YUF2-F1
#
_cell.length_a   1.000
_cell.length_b   1.000
_cell.length_c   1.000
_cell.angle_alpha   90.00
_cell.angle_beta   90.00
_cell.angle_gamma   90.00
#
_symmetry.space_group_name_H-M   'P 1'
#
loop_
_entity.id
_entity.type
_entity.pdbx_description
1 polymer ?
#
loop_
_entity_poly.entity_id
_entity_poly.type
_entity_poly.pdbx_seq_one_letter_code
_entity_poly.pdbx_strand_id
1 'polypeptide(L)'
;MACRLKGIVECDKRLILIHERAMLVMEQVKVSQGNAFVTCLLEGPSGNGKTAMTATIGIEPDFSFVKFLTCCHICQNKLVPSSL
;
A
#
# COMPACT_ATOMS: atom_id res chain seq x y z
N MET A 1 6.77 -2.10 -11.38
CA MET A 1 5.47 -2.51 -10.81
C MET A 1 4.33 -1.81 -11.55
N ALA A 2 3.41 -2.54 -12.20
CA ALA A 2 2.48 -1.95 -13.18
C ALA A 2 1.31 -1.14 -12.58
N CYS A 3 1.07 -1.24 -11.26
CA CYS A 3 -0.05 -0.54 -10.62
C CYS A 3 0.36 0.82 -9.98
N ARG A 4 1.65 1.21 -10.11
CA ARG A 4 2.22 2.52 -9.68
C ARG A 4 3.09 3.10 -10.83
N LEU A 5 2.54 3.16 -12.05
CA LEU A 5 3.29 3.51 -13.27
C LEU A 5 3.86 4.94 -13.27
N LYS A 6 3.27 5.87 -12.52
CA LYS A 6 3.66 7.29 -12.48
C LYS A 6 3.92 7.80 -11.06
N GLY A 7 4.12 6.90 -10.10
CA GLY A 7 4.22 7.27 -8.68
C GLY A 7 2.88 7.71 -8.08
N ILE A 8 2.96 8.36 -6.92
CA ILE A 8 1.84 9.05 -6.25
C ILE A 8 2.16 10.53 -6.25
N VAL A 9 1.18 11.36 -6.59
CA VAL A 9 1.25 12.81 -6.50
C VAL A 9 0.34 13.26 -5.37
N GLU A 10 0.84 14.13 -4.50
CA GLU A 10 0.09 14.71 -3.38
C GLU A 10 -0.90 15.77 -3.88
N CYS A 11 -2.03 15.32 -4.43
CA CYS A 11 -3.03 16.21 -5.02
C CYS A 11 -3.98 16.84 -4.00
N ASP A 12 -4.13 16.25 -2.80
CA ASP A 12 -5.12 16.68 -1.81
C ASP A 12 -4.68 16.34 -0.38
N LYS A 13 -5.06 17.18 0.60
CA LYS A 13 -4.81 16.95 2.03
C LYS A 13 -5.37 15.60 2.49
N ARG A 14 -6.51 15.18 1.94
CA ARG A 14 -7.12 13.88 2.27
C ARG A 14 -6.24 12.71 1.86
N LEU A 15 -5.52 12.83 0.74
CA LEU A 15 -4.60 11.79 0.28
C LEU A 15 -3.43 11.62 1.26
N ILE A 16 -2.85 12.74 1.69
CA ILE A 16 -1.76 12.79 2.67
C ILE A 16 -2.22 12.16 3.99
N LEU A 17 -3.38 12.57 4.50
CA LEU A 17 -3.93 12.00 5.75
C LEU A 17 -4.20 10.49 5.68
N ILE A 18 -4.63 9.98 4.53
CA ILE A 18 -4.84 8.53 4.34
C ILE A 18 -3.51 7.79 4.36
N HIS A 19 -2.50 8.35 3.68
CA HIS A 19 -1.15 7.79 3.64
C HIS A 19 -0.51 7.77 5.03
N GLU A 20 -0.51 8.88 5.74
CA GLU A 20 0.02 8.99 7.11
C GLU A 20 -0.66 7.99 8.06
N ARG A 21 -1.99 7.89 8.01
CA ARG A 21 -2.73 6.92 8.83
C ARG A 21 -2.36 5.48 8.51
N ALA A 22 -2.18 5.15 7.23
CA ALA A 22 -1.78 3.81 6.83
C ALA A 22 -0.37 3.49 7.32
N MET A 23 0.56 4.45 7.25
CA MET A 23 1.91 4.27 7.77
C MET A 23 1.95 4.06 9.29
N LEU A 24 1.12 4.77 10.05
CA LEU A 24 0.98 4.54 11.50
C LEU A 24 0.47 3.12 11.81
N VAL A 25 -0.47 2.60 11.01
CA VAL A 25 -0.94 1.22 11.16
C VAL A 25 0.18 0.23 10.83
N MET A 26 0.98 0.48 9.80
CA MET A 26 2.13 -0.38 9.47
C MET A 26 3.19 -0.35 10.56
N GLU A 27 3.45 0.82 11.17
CA GLU A 27 4.36 0.95 12.31
C GLU A 27 3.87 0.15 13.51
N GLN A 28 2.57 0.19 13.82
CA GLN A 28 1.97 -0.62 14.89
C GLN A 28 2.23 -2.12 14.67
N VAL A 29 2.09 -2.61 13.43
CA VAL A 29 2.38 -4.01 13.08
C VAL A 29 3.87 -4.34 13.25
N LYS A 30 4.77 -3.39 12.98
CA LYS A 30 6.22 -3.60 13.15
C LYS A 30 6.65 -3.65 14.61
N VAL A 31 6.11 -2.79 15.47
CA VAL A 31 6.57 -2.64 16.86
C VAL A 31 5.86 -3.57 17.84
N SER A 32 4.75 -4.20 17.44
CA SER A 32 3.97 -5.05 18.34
C SER A 32 4.71 -6.32 18.75
N GLN A 33 4.79 -6.60 20.05
CA GLN A 33 5.40 -7.82 20.60
C GLN A 33 4.44 -9.04 20.61
N GLY A 34 3.24 -8.92 20.04
CA GLY A 34 2.23 -9.99 19.96
C GLY A 34 1.74 -10.22 18.52
N ASN A 35 0.66 -10.98 18.34
CA ASN A 35 0.03 -11.18 17.02
C ASN A 35 -0.75 -9.93 16.58
N ALA A 36 -0.07 -8.87 16.13
CA ALA A 36 -0.74 -7.75 15.48
C ALA A 36 -1.10 -8.15 14.05
N PHE A 37 -2.35 -8.57 13.87
CA PHE A 37 -2.95 -8.74 12.56
C PHE A 37 -3.87 -7.55 12.30
N VAL A 38 -3.56 -6.77 11.25
CA VAL A 38 -4.38 -5.62 10.86
C VAL A 38 -4.84 -5.78 9.42
N THR A 39 -6.13 -5.52 9.20
CA THR A 39 -6.75 -5.46 7.88
C THR A 39 -7.28 -4.05 7.66
N CYS A 40 -6.92 -3.44 6.53
CA CYS A 40 -7.42 -2.13 6.13
C CYS A 40 -8.15 -2.21 4.80
N LEU A 41 -9.26 -1.49 4.68
CA LEU A 41 -10.02 -1.32 3.44
C LEU A 41 -9.90 0.14 2.98
N LEU A 42 -9.39 0.36 1.77
CA LEU A 42 -9.35 1.68 1.15
C LEU A 42 -10.60 1.88 0.27
N GLU A 43 -11.48 2.78 0.70
CA GLU A 43 -12.74 3.07 0.00
C GLU A 43 -12.74 4.42 -0.73
N GLY A 44 -13.61 4.56 -1.74
CA GLY A 44 -13.90 5.83 -2.41
C GLY A 44 -14.36 5.66 -3.86
N PRO A 45 -14.51 6.76 -4.62
CA PRO A 45 -14.91 6.74 -6.03
C PRO A 45 -13.98 5.95 -6.95
N SER A 46 -14.49 5.39 -8.05
CA SER A 46 -13.66 4.72 -9.06
C SER A 46 -12.61 5.67 -9.64
N GLY A 47 -11.44 5.16 -10.05
CA GLY A 47 -10.37 5.96 -10.64
C GLY A 47 -9.48 6.76 -9.69
N ASN A 48 -9.81 6.89 -8.39
CA ASN A 48 -9.01 7.69 -7.42
C ASN A 48 -7.71 7.02 -6.93
N GLY A 49 -7.11 6.12 -7.71
CA GLY A 49 -5.78 5.59 -7.40
C GLY A 49 -5.68 4.72 -6.14
N LYS A 50 -6.77 4.13 -5.63
CA LYS A 50 -6.75 3.23 -4.45
C LYS A 50 -5.68 2.14 -4.53
N THR A 51 -5.60 1.45 -5.67
CA THR A 51 -4.60 0.40 -5.89
C THR A 51 -3.17 0.95 -5.92
N ALA A 52 -2.98 2.15 -6.47
CA ALA A 52 -1.68 2.83 -6.45
C ALA A 52 -1.30 3.22 -5.01
N MET A 53 -2.26 3.68 -4.20
CA MET A 53 -2.08 3.95 -2.77
C MET A 53 -1.71 2.69 -1.99
N THR A 54 -2.44 1.59 -2.17
CA THR A 54 -2.07 0.29 -1.56
C THR A 54 -0.67 -0.16 -1.98
N ALA A 55 -0.31 0.01 -3.25
CA ALA A 55 1.03 -0.31 -3.73
C ALA A 55 2.10 0.52 -3.02
N THR A 56 1.89 1.82 -2.84
CA THR A 56 2.83 2.70 -2.14
C THR A 56 2.97 2.31 -0.66
N ILE A 57 1.85 2.16 0.06
CA ILE A 57 1.84 1.75 1.47
C ILE A 57 2.48 0.36 1.66
N GLY A 58 2.38 -0.52 0.67
CA GLY A 58 3.01 -1.85 0.75
C GLY A 58 4.52 -1.82 0.55
N ILE A 59 5.08 -0.83 -0.16
CA ILE A 59 6.50 -0.77 -0.51
C ILE A 59 7.30 0.06 0.50
N GLU A 60 6.81 1.25 0.86
CA GLU A 60 7.53 2.20 1.72
C GLU A 60 7.94 1.69 3.10
N PRO A 61 7.13 0.92 3.85
CA PRO A 61 7.55 0.39 5.13
C PRO A 61 8.58 -0.75 5.01
N ASP A 62 8.98 -1.18 3.81
CA ASP A 62 10.05 -2.18 3.62
C ASP A 62 9.87 -3.45 4.48
N PHE A 63 8.72 -4.10 4.33
CA PHE A 63 8.50 -5.41 4.94
C PHE A 63 9.30 -6.47 4.18
N SER A 64 9.85 -7.45 4.90
CA SER A 64 10.61 -8.57 4.31
C SER A 64 9.83 -9.36 3.26
N PHE A 65 8.49 -9.31 3.30
CA PHE A 65 7.64 -9.95 2.32
C PHE A 65 6.37 -9.12 2.05
N VAL A 66 6.13 -8.81 0.77
CA VAL A 66 4.94 -8.10 0.30
C VAL A 66 4.38 -8.80 -0.93
N LYS A 67 3.10 -9.17 -0.90
CA LYS A 67 2.42 -9.82 -2.02
C LYS A 67 1.18 -9.01 -2.45
N PHE A 68 1.19 -8.56 -3.70
CA PHE A 68 0.04 -7.89 -4.30
C PHE A 68 -0.86 -8.90 -5.01
N LEU A 69 -2.10 -8.99 -4.53
CA LEU A 69 -3.16 -9.77 -5.16
C LEU A 69 -4.08 -8.83 -5.93
N THR A 70 -4.34 -9.13 -7.19
CA THR A 70 -5.17 -8.29 -8.05
C THR A 70 -6.03 -9.13 -8.99
N CYS A 71 -7.26 -8.69 -9.21
CA CYS A 71 -8.18 -9.31 -10.16
C CYS A 71 -7.80 -8.94 -11.61
N CYS A 72 -7.04 -7.87 -11.83
CA CYS A 72 -6.64 -7.45 -13.17
C CYS A 72 -5.48 -8.31 -13.69
N HIS A 73 -5.68 -8.98 -14.83
CA HIS A 73 -4.68 -9.87 -15.46
C HIS A 73 -3.31 -9.19 -15.66
N ILE A 74 -3.27 -7.87 -15.86
CA ILE A 74 -2.05 -7.10 -16.13
C ILE A 74 -1.14 -6.95 -14.89
N CYS A 75 -1.71 -6.96 -13.68
CA CYS A 75 -0.95 -6.79 -12.44
C CYS A 75 -0.71 -8.12 -11.68
N GLN A 76 -1.13 -9.28 -12.20
CA GLN A 76 -1.11 -10.54 -11.45
C GLN A 76 0.30 -10.99 -11.03
N ASN A 77 0.41 -11.44 -9.77
CA ASN A 77 1.56 -12.15 -9.20
C ASN A 77 2.93 -11.46 -9.33
N LYS A 78 2.99 -10.13 -9.12
CA LYS A 78 4.28 -9.45 -8.94
C LYS A 78 4.69 -9.46 -7.47
N LEU A 79 5.72 -10.24 -7.15
CA LEU A 79 6.52 -10.06 -5.94
C LEU A 79 7.35 -8.79 -6.11
N VAL A 80 7.36 -7.94 -5.09
CA VAL A 80 8.30 -6.83 -5.00
C VAL A 80 9.47 -7.32 -4.16
N PRO A 81 10.70 -7.41 -4.70
CA PRO A 81 11.86 -7.65 -3.87
C PRO A 81 12.09 -6.45 -2.96
N SER A 82 12.38 -6.70 -1.69
CA SER A 82 12.64 -5.70 -0.63
C SER A 82 13.96 -4.91 -0.83
N SER A 83 14.46 -4.81 -2.07
CA SER A 83 15.79 -4.25 -2.36
C SER A 83 15.90 -3.52 -3.70
N LEU A 84 14.80 -2.95 -4.22
CA LEU A 84 14.84 -2.13 -5.45
C LEU A 84 14.02 -0.85 -5.39
#